data_AF-A0A1G0LEA5-F1
#
_entry.id   AF-A0A1G0LEA5-F1
#
_cell.length_a   1.000
_cell.length_b   1.000
_cell.length_c   1.000
_cell.angle_alpha   90.00
_cell.angle_beta   90.00
_cell.angle_gamma   90.00
#
_symmetry.space_group_name_H-M   'P 1'
#
loop_
_entity.id
_entity.type
_entity.pdbx_description
1 polymer ?
#
loop_
_entity_poly.entity_id
_entity_poly.type
_entity_poly.pdbx_seq_one_letter_code
_entity_poly.pdbx_strand_id
1 'polypeptide(L)'
;MPVTAKLSRQFYDKLGDEVANELVEWFNQVDAQYKSELKDLAEAYFGKFEARLEAELSALRAELPKWMFVFWMGNVAATVGIVFAAIKLSR
;
A
#
# COMPACT_ATOMS: atom_id res chain seq x y z
N MET A 1 17.29 11.28 -14.74
CA MET A 1 18.35 11.11 -15.75
C MET A 1 17.75 10.35 -16.92
N PRO A 2 17.85 10.84 -18.18
CA PRO A 2 17.39 10.11 -19.35
C PRO A 2 18.21 8.83 -19.50
N VAL A 3 17.56 7.71 -19.80
CA VAL A 3 18.27 6.51 -20.23
C VAL A 3 18.70 6.80 -21.66
N THR A 4 19.98 7.04 -21.91
CA THR A 4 20.45 7.22 -23.29
C THR A 4 20.35 5.87 -24.00
N ALA A 5 19.25 5.63 -24.72
CA ALA A 5 19.14 4.47 -25.58
C ALA A 5 20.33 4.50 -26.56
N LYS A 6 21.12 3.43 -26.58
CA LYS A 6 22.26 3.30 -27.50
C LYS A 6 21.92 2.24 -28.54
N LEU A 7 21.85 2.66 -29.80
CA LEU A 7 21.74 1.75 -30.93
C LEU A 7 23.13 1.36 -31.42
N SER A 8 23.26 0.17 -32.02
CA SER A 8 24.54 -0.31 -32.54
C SER A 8 24.89 0.38 -33.86
N ARG A 9 26.18 0.51 -34.17
CA ARG A 9 26.63 1.16 -35.42
C ARG A 9 26.06 0.51 -36.68
N GLN A 10 25.93 -0.81 -36.70
CA GLN A 10 25.27 -1.54 -37.80
C GLN A 10 23.82 -1.12 -38.04
N PHE A 11 23.13 -0.60 -37.02
CA PHE A 11 21.77 -0.09 -37.16
C PHE A 11 21.77 1.24 -37.91
N TYR A 12 22.70 2.14 -37.56
CA TYR A 12 22.96 3.40 -38.27
C TYR A 12 23.36 3.13 -39.73
N ASP A 13 24.25 2.16 -39.97
CA ASP A 13 24.73 1.83 -41.32
C ASP A 13 23.62 1.30 -42.23
N LYS A 14 22.58 0.66 -41.67
CA LYS A 14 21.46 0.07 -42.42
C LYS A 14 20.27 1.00 -42.61
N LEU A 15 20.00 1.88 -41.64
CA LEU A 15 18.81 2.75 -41.64
C LEU A 15 19.14 4.22 -41.92
N GLY A 16 20.42 4.58 -41.88
CA GLY A 16 20.88 5.96 -41.97
C GLY A 16 20.93 6.64 -40.59
N ASP A 17 21.84 7.61 -40.45
CA ASP A 17 22.05 8.29 -39.17
C ASP A 17 20.82 9.11 -38.73
N GLU A 18 20.08 9.68 -39.67
CA GLU A 18 18.90 10.51 -39.40
C GLU A 18 17.77 9.68 -38.76
N VAL A 19 17.35 8.60 -39.42
CA VAL A 19 16.29 7.71 -38.93
C VAL A 19 16.67 7.05 -37.61
N ALA A 20 17.93 6.66 -37.44
CA ALA A 20 18.41 6.07 -36.19
C ALA A 20 18.37 7.08 -35.03
N ASN A 21 18.69 8.35 -35.28
CA ASN A 21 18.61 9.39 -34.26
C ASN A 21 17.18 9.74 -33.88
N GLU A 22 16.27 9.84 -34.85
CA GLU A 22 14.83 10.05 -34.58
C GLU A 22 14.26 8.94 -33.69
N LEU A 23 14.64 7.68 -33.96
CA LEU A 23 14.21 6.55 -33.14
C LEU A 23 14.73 6.62 -31.71
N VAL A 24 16.00 7.04 -31.52
CA VAL A 24 16.59 7.23 -30.17
C VAL A 24 15.86 8.35 -29.42
N GLU A 25 15.58 9.47 -30.09
CA GLU A 25 14.84 10.58 -29.50
C GLU A 25 13.43 10.16 -29.07
N TRP A 26 12.71 9.46 -29.95
CA TRP A 26 11.39 8.91 -29.62
C TRP A 26 11.47 7.94 -28.43
N PHE A 27 12.46 7.04 -28.38
CA PHE A 27 12.61 6.09 -27.28
C PHE A 27 12.87 6.80 -25.95
N ASN A 28 13.71 7.84 -25.96
CA ASN A 28 14.00 8.64 -24.78
C ASN A 28 12.76 9.42 -24.32
N GLN A 29 11.95 9.92 -25.25
CA GLN A 29 10.69 10.60 -24.95
C GLN A 29 9.68 9.63 -24.32
N VAL A 30 9.53 8.44 -24.87
CA VAL A 30 8.64 7.39 -24.33
C VAL A 30 9.09 6.95 -22.94
N ASP A 31 10.39 6.73 -22.71
CA ASP A 31 10.92 6.38 -21.36
C ASP A 31 10.62 7.48 -20.33
N ALA A 32 10.82 8.74 -20.71
CA ALA A 32 10.55 9.88 -19.84
C ALA A 32 9.06 9.99 -19.51
N GLN A 33 8.19 9.86 -20.50
CA GLN A 33 6.74 9.90 -20.31
C GLN A 33 6.26 8.73 -19.44
N TYR A 34 6.71 7.51 -19.74
CA TYR A 34 6.29 6.32 -18.99
C TYR A 34 6.73 6.38 -17.52
N LYS A 35 7.94 6.87 -17.24
CA LYS A 35 8.40 7.10 -15.85
C LYS A 35 7.55 8.15 -15.13
N SER A 36 7.15 9.21 -15.83
CA SER A 36 6.25 10.22 -15.26
C SER A 36 4.90 9.61 -14.93
N GLU A 37 4.27 8.92 -15.88
CA GLU A 37 2.97 8.27 -15.70
C GLU A 37 3.02 7.24 -14.56
N LEU A 38 4.07 6.42 -14.48
CA LEU A 38 4.26 5.48 -13.38
C LEU A 38 4.40 6.18 -12.03
N LYS A 39 5.12 7.31 -11.98
CA LYS A 39 5.25 8.08 -10.74
C LYS A 39 3.92 8.69 -10.32
N ASP A 40 3.19 9.29 -11.26
CA ASP A 40 1.88 9.90 -11.00
C ASP A 40 0.88 8.84 -10.53
N LEU A 41 0.91 7.66 -11.17
CA LEU A 41 0.08 6.53 -10.80
C LEU A 41 0.45 5.99 -9.41
N ALA A 42 1.75 5.86 -9.12
CA ALA A 42 2.23 5.45 -7.81
C ALA A 42 1.76 6.45 -6.74
N GLU A 43 1.97 7.74 -6.93
CA GLU A 43 1.58 8.79 -5.99
C GLU A 43 0.06 8.79 -5.74
N ALA A 44 -0.75 8.65 -6.79
CA ALA A 44 -2.19 8.54 -6.68
C ALA A 44 -2.66 7.28 -5.93
N TYR A 45 -2.07 6.11 -6.21
CA TYR A 45 -2.44 4.87 -5.53
C TYR A 45 -1.93 4.81 -4.10
N PHE A 46 -0.69 5.24 -3.85
CA PHE A 46 -0.12 5.29 -2.50
C PHE A 46 -0.91 6.24 -1.61
N GLY A 47 -1.26 7.44 -2.09
CA GLY A 47 -2.07 8.38 -1.31
C GLY A 47 -3.46 7.82 -0.96
N LYS A 48 -4.14 7.16 -1.92
CA LYS A 48 -5.43 6.50 -1.66
C LYS A 48 -5.31 5.31 -0.71
N PHE A 49 -4.24 4.53 -0.86
CA PHE A 49 -3.97 3.37 -0.02
C PHE A 49 -3.68 3.80 1.42
N GLU A 50 -2.84 4.81 1.61
CA GLU A 50 -2.52 5.37 2.92
C GLU A 50 -3.77 5.92 3.60
N ALA A 51 -4.58 6.72 2.90
CA ALA A 51 -5.82 7.26 3.43
C ALA A 51 -6.81 6.15 3.84
N ARG A 52 -6.92 5.09 3.04
CA ARG A 52 -7.78 3.95 3.36
C ARG A 52 -7.25 3.15 4.56
N LEU A 53 -5.95 2.89 4.61
CA LEU A 53 -5.32 2.21 5.73
C LEU A 53 -5.50 2.98 7.03
N GLU A 54 -5.28 4.30 7.01
CA GLU A 54 -5.46 5.14 8.19
C GLU A 54 -6.92 5.11 8.67
N ALA A 55 -7.89 5.18 7.74
CA ALA A 55 -9.30 5.08 8.06
C ALA A 55 -9.67 3.72 8.69
N GLU A 56 -9.25 2.61 8.09
CA GLU A 56 -9.51 1.26 8.62
C GLU A 56 -8.82 1.03 9.97
N LEU A 57 -7.58 1.50 10.14
CA LEU A 57 -6.87 1.44 11.43
C LEU A 57 -7.54 2.30 12.51
N SER A 58 -8.04 3.48 12.16
CA SER A 58 -8.79 4.35 13.07
C SER A 58 -10.09 3.67 13.52
N ALA A 59 -10.82 3.05 12.58
CA ALA A 59 -12.02 2.27 12.89
C ALA A 59 -11.70 1.10 13.85
N LEU A 60 -10.66 0.31 13.55
CA LEU A 60 -10.22 -0.78 14.41
C LEU A 60 -9.81 -0.28 15.81
N ARG A 61 -9.08 0.84 15.91
CA ARG A 61 -8.71 1.47 17.18
C ARG A 61 -9.94 1.90 17.99
N ALA A 62 -11.03 2.30 17.33
CA ALA A 62 -12.26 2.68 18.00
C ALA A 62 -13.13 1.48 18.41
N GLU A 63 -13.10 0.39 17.65
CA GLU A 63 -13.89 -0.82 17.92
C GLU A 63 -13.25 -1.76 18.93
N LEU A 64 -11.91 -1.90 18.90
CA LEU A 64 -11.18 -2.80 19.79
C LEU A 64 -11.49 -2.56 21.28
N PRO A 65 -11.44 -1.32 21.82
CA PRO A 65 -11.76 -1.08 23.22
C PRO A 65 -13.22 -1.41 23.56
N LYS A 66 -14.16 -1.21 22.64
CA LYS A 66 -15.59 -1.55 22.86
C LYS A 66 -15.75 -3.05 23.05
N TRP A 67 -15.16 -3.84 22.16
CA TRP A 67 -15.21 -5.30 22.25
C TRP A 67 -14.44 -5.83 23.45
N MET A 68 -13.28 -5.26 23.76
CA MET A 68 -12.55 -5.58 24.97
C MET A 68 -13.39 -5.30 26.21
N PHE A 69 -14.08 -4.16 26.29
CA PHE A 69 -14.93 -3.83 27.42
C PHE A 69 -16.07 -4.84 27.61
N VAL A 70 -16.80 -5.18 26.54
CA VAL A 70 -17.87 -6.18 26.58
C VAL A 70 -17.34 -7.54 27.04
N PHE A 71 -16.22 -7.97 26.47
CA PHE A 71 -15.54 -9.21 26.86
C PHE A 71 -15.14 -9.21 28.34
N TRP A 72 -14.48 -8.14 28.80
CA TRP A 72 -14.04 -7.99 30.18
C TRP A 72 -15.21 -7.95 31.16
N MET A 73 -16.30 -7.24 30.84
CA MET A 73 -17.52 -7.22 31.65
C MET A 73 -18.13 -8.63 31.79
N GLY A 74 -18.19 -9.39 30.69
CA GLY A 74 -18.64 -10.78 30.71
C GLY A 74 -17.75 -11.66 31.60
N ASN A 75 -16.42 -11.52 31.49
CA ASN A 75 -15.49 -12.29 32.30
C ASN A 75 -15.58 -11.95 33.80
N VAL A 76 -15.68 -10.66 34.14
CA VAL A 76 -15.84 -10.22 35.54
C VAL A 76 -17.13 -10.79 36.13
N ALA A 77 -18.25 -10.71 35.40
CA ALA A 77 -19.52 -11.26 35.84
C ALA A 77 -19.45 -12.79 36.08
N ALA A 78 -18.80 -13.53 35.17
CA ALA A 78 -18.60 -14.96 35.32
C ALA A 78 -17.76 -15.30 36.55
N THR A 79 -16.63 -14.61 36.73
CA THR A 79 -15.74 -14.80 37.88
C THR A 79 -16.45 -14.52 39.21
N VAL A 80 -17.19 -13.41 39.30
CA VAL A 80 -17.99 -13.06 40.48
C VAL A 80 -19.05 -14.12 40.78
N GLY A 81 -19.74 -14.62 39.74
CA GLY A 81 -20.73 -15.68 39.88
C GLY A 81 -20.14 -16.98 40.44
N ILE A 82 -18.96 -17.38 39.97
CA ILE A 82 -18.24 -18.56 40.47
C ILE A 82 -17.86 -18.39 41.94
N VAL A 83 -17.28 -17.25 42.31
CA VAL A 83 -16.89 -16.97 43.71
C VAL A 83 -18.11 -16.98 44.62
N PHE A 84 -19.22 -16.35 44.22
CA PHE A 84 -20.44 -16.32 45.00
C PHE A 84 -21.04 -17.72 45.20
N ALA A 85 -21.06 -18.55 44.15
CA ALA A 85 -21.52 -19.93 44.23
C ALA A 85 -20.66 -20.75 45.21
N ALA A 86 -19.34 -20.59 45.19
CA ALA A 86 -18.43 -21.26 46.12
C ALA A 86 -18.65 -20.84 47.59
N ILE A 87 -18.90 -19.54 47.84
CA ILE A 87 -19.22 -19.04 49.19
C ILE A 87 -20.55 -19.63 49.68
N LYS A 88 -21.57 -19.72 48.81
CA LYS A 88 -22.86 -20.31 49.17
C LYS A 88 -22.76 -21.81 49.46
N LEU A 89 -21.87 -22.54 48.77
CA LEU A 89 -21.67 -23.97 48.97
C LEU A 89 -20.89 -24.30 50.26
N SER A 90 -20.16 -23.33 50.80
CA SER A 90 -19.30 -23.48 51.99
C SER A 90 -19.96 -23.01 53.29
N ARG A 91 -21.19 -22.50 53.23
CA ARG A 91 -22.05 -22.21 54.38
C ARG A 91 -23.16 -23.23 54.48
#